data_AF-A0A0M6WBU0-F1
#
_entry.id   AF-A0A0M6WBU0-F1
#
_cell.length_a   1.000
_cell.length_b   1.000
_cell.length_c   1.000
_cell.angle_alpha   90.00
_cell.angle_beta   90.00
_cell.angle_gamma   90.00
#
_symmetry.space_group_name_H-M   'P 1'
#
loop_
_entity.id
_entity.type
_entity.pdbx_description
1 polymer ?
#
loop_
_entity_poly.entity_id
_entity_poly.type
_entity_poly.pdbx_seq_one_letter_code
_entity_poly.pdbx_strand_id
1 'polypeptide(L)'
;MKASLDTNAIIHFYKAGLENIIFSMFVDGVIIYDQIRNVELENHGEEILERVDEDIANGKIKIYTDALLKELAVYKMFKINVEENRLLYQAGDLGEVYAISLAQTIGAYSLITDDTKPGGPYASLLQLDYDIIPFNFTDILLLRYLMDTADAEQTVNDFNSINEESMLNWSFASQIKKFIKRFVSDPYKDEEREWMNRFIEKYNIRLKTKFLELSQLIE
;
A
#
# COMPACT_ATOMS: atom_id res chain seq x y z
N MET A 1 -2.49 11.80 -1.88
CA MET A 1 -2.66 11.04 -0.62
C MET A 1 -1.28 10.78 -0.05
N LYS A 2 -1.18 10.59 1.28
CA LYS A 2 0.05 10.17 1.96
C LYS A 2 -0.07 8.68 2.33
N ALA A 3 0.99 7.91 2.12
CA ALA A 3 1.02 6.48 2.43
C ALA A 3 2.10 6.13 3.45
N SER A 4 1.76 5.23 4.37
CA SER A 4 2.71 4.45 5.16
C SER A 4 2.95 3.11 4.46
N LEU A 5 4.20 2.67 4.36
CA LEU A 5 4.54 1.40 3.70
C LEU A 5 4.88 0.31 4.72
N ASP A 6 4.34 -0.87 4.50
CA ASP A 6 4.85 -2.13 5.08
C ASP A 6 6.09 -2.62 4.29
N THR A 7 6.95 -3.38 4.97
CA THR A 7 8.10 -4.11 4.43
C THR A 7 7.78 -4.86 3.14
N ASN A 8 6.74 -5.69 3.09
CA ASN A 8 6.47 -6.54 1.93
C ASN A 8 6.11 -5.71 0.69
N ALA A 9 5.31 -4.66 0.88
CA ALA A 9 5.01 -3.71 -0.19
C ALA A 9 6.27 -3.07 -0.76
N ILE A 10 7.21 -2.63 0.08
CA ILE A 10 8.50 -2.10 -0.38
C ILE A 10 9.24 -3.16 -1.19
N ILE A 11 9.39 -4.37 -0.64
CA ILE A 11 10.11 -5.46 -1.29
C ILE A 11 9.54 -5.74 -2.69
N HIS A 12 8.22 -5.91 -2.80
CA HIS A 12 7.58 -6.29 -4.06
C HIS A 12 7.75 -5.23 -5.16
N PHE A 13 7.54 -3.95 -4.84
CA PHE A 13 7.69 -2.88 -5.83
C PHE A 13 9.15 -2.71 -6.25
N TYR A 14 10.11 -2.74 -5.31
CA TYR A 14 11.52 -2.57 -5.64
C TYR A 14 12.09 -3.77 -6.39
N LYS A 15 11.71 -5.01 -6.06
CA LYS A 15 12.15 -6.20 -6.81
C LYS A 15 11.76 -6.12 -8.28
N ALA A 16 10.56 -5.65 -8.57
CA ALA A 16 10.08 -5.42 -9.93
C ALA A 16 10.70 -4.18 -10.61
N GLY A 17 11.44 -3.33 -9.90
CA GLY A 17 11.94 -2.05 -10.44
C GLY A 17 10.83 -1.03 -10.69
N LEU A 18 9.74 -1.11 -9.92
CA LEU A 18 8.50 -0.35 -10.09
C LEU A 18 8.20 0.59 -8.92
N GLU A 19 9.16 0.85 -8.03
CA GLU A 19 9.05 1.74 -6.87
C GLU A 19 8.52 3.14 -7.20
N ASN A 20 8.84 3.66 -8.39
CA ASN A 20 8.38 4.97 -8.84
C ASN A 20 6.84 5.07 -8.95
N ILE A 21 6.13 3.96 -9.10
CA ILE A 21 4.67 3.92 -9.07
C ILE A 21 4.16 4.45 -7.73
N ILE A 22 4.76 4.02 -6.61
CA ILE A 22 4.37 4.45 -5.27
C ILE A 22 4.50 5.97 -5.16
N PHE A 23 5.65 6.52 -5.54
CA PHE A 23 5.92 7.95 -5.42
C PHE A 23 5.00 8.80 -6.30
N SER A 24 4.66 8.32 -7.50
CA SER A 24 3.72 9.00 -8.39
C SER A 24 2.28 9.01 -7.86
N MET A 25 1.88 7.96 -7.14
CA MET A 25 0.53 7.80 -6.61
C MET A 25 0.34 8.59 -5.30
N PHE A 26 1.35 8.58 -4.42
CA PHE A 26 1.28 9.15 -3.08
C PHE A 26 2.05 10.47 -2.96
N VAL A 27 1.61 11.46 -3.75
CA VAL A 27 2.26 12.78 -3.88
C VAL A 27 2.35 13.61 -2.58
N ASP A 28 1.52 13.32 -1.58
CA ASP A 28 1.58 14.03 -0.28
C ASP A 28 2.65 13.45 0.66
N GLY A 29 3.32 12.38 0.22
CA GLY A 29 4.45 11.77 0.87
C GLY A 29 4.31 10.27 1.07
N VAL A 30 5.47 9.61 1.08
CA VAL A 30 5.62 8.21 1.43
C VAL A 30 6.45 8.16 2.71
N ILE A 31 5.97 7.43 3.71
CA ILE A 31 6.59 7.38 5.04
C ILE A 31 6.83 5.94 5.48
N ILE A 32 7.89 5.72 6.24
CA ILE A 32 8.18 4.45 6.92
C ILE A 32 8.69 4.73 8.32
N TYR A 33 8.55 3.75 9.21
CA TYR A 33 9.19 3.77 10.52
C TYR A 33 10.61 3.19 10.41
N ASP A 34 11.56 3.73 11.17
CA ASP A 34 12.99 3.39 11.06
C ASP A 34 13.30 1.90 11.24
N GLN A 35 12.53 1.18 12.06
CA GLN A 35 12.65 -0.27 12.22
C GLN A 35 12.43 -1.03 10.90
N ILE A 36 11.53 -0.56 10.03
CA ILE A 36 11.29 -1.19 8.72
C ILE A 36 12.57 -1.15 7.90
N ARG A 37 13.23 0.02 7.84
CA ARG A 37 14.50 0.14 7.12
C ARG A 37 15.63 -0.63 7.82
N ASN A 38 15.84 -0.39 9.11
CA ASN A 38 17.05 -0.83 9.82
C ASN A 38 17.03 -2.29 10.28
N VAL A 39 15.86 -2.96 10.24
CA VAL A 39 15.72 -4.34 10.71
C VAL A 39 14.99 -5.19 9.69
N GLU A 40 13.80 -4.80 9.27
CA GLU A 40 13.00 -5.64 8.38
C GLU A 40 13.65 -5.79 6.99
N LEU A 41 14.04 -4.67 6.37
CA LEU A 41 14.68 -4.71 5.04
C LEU A 41 16.09 -5.30 5.08
N GLU A 42 16.85 -5.12 6.16
CA GLU A 42 18.15 -5.80 6.35
C GLU A 42 18.00 -7.33 6.38
N ASN A 43 16.92 -7.83 6.98
CA ASN A 43 16.69 -9.28 7.11
C ASN A 43 16.01 -9.90 5.87
N HIS A 44 15.21 -9.14 5.14
CA HIS A 44 14.26 -9.68 4.16
C HIS A 44 14.40 -9.08 2.75
N GLY A 45 15.16 -8.00 2.57
CA GLY A 45 15.29 -7.27 1.30
C GLY A 45 16.67 -6.67 1.08
N GLU A 46 17.73 -7.39 1.47
CA GLU A 46 19.12 -6.96 1.32
C GLU A 46 19.43 -6.46 -0.11
N GLU A 47 18.87 -7.15 -1.11
CA GLU A 47 19.05 -6.89 -2.53
C GLU A 47 18.44 -5.57 -3.03
N ILE A 48 17.54 -4.94 -2.26
CA ILE A 48 16.92 -3.66 -2.61
C ILE A 48 17.42 -2.49 -1.77
N LEU A 49 18.25 -2.74 -0.75
CA LEU A 49 18.63 -1.74 0.25
C LEU A 49 19.27 -0.49 -0.35
N GLU A 50 20.20 -0.66 -1.29
CA GLU A 50 20.90 0.46 -1.92
C GLU A 50 19.92 1.42 -2.60
N ARG A 51 18.95 0.89 -3.37
CA ARG A 51 17.93 1.71 -4.04
C ARG A 51 16.97 2.36 -3.05
N VAL A 52 16.58 1.64 -2.00
CA VAL A 52 15.73 2.21 -0.94
C VAL A 52 16.46 3.36 -0.23
N ASP A 53 17.75 3.20 0.08
CA ASP A 53 18.57 4.24 0.71
C ASP A 53 18.77 5.46 -0.18
N GLU A 54 18.96 5.26 -1.48
CA GLU A 54 19.00 6.36 -2.45
C GLU A 54 17.67 7.13 -2.45
N ASP A 55 16.53 6.45 -2.45
CA ASP A 55 15.22 7.11 -2.43
C ASP A 55 14.92 7.81 -1.10
N ILE A 56 15.42 7.29 0.03
CA ILE A 56 15.40 7.97 1.32
C ILE A 56 16.27 9.23 1.28
N ALA A 57 17.51 9.13 0.79
CA ALA A 57 18.44 10.25 0.69
C ALA A 57 17.92 11.36 -0.24
N ASN A 58 17.22 10.97 -1.31
CA ASN A 58 16.56 11.87 -2.24
C ASN A 58 15.22 12.43 -1.70
N GLY A 59 14.80 12.03 -0.49
CA GLY A 59 13.59 12.53 0.16
C GLY A 59 12.28 11.98 -0.43
N LYS A 60 12.33 10.94 -1.27
CA LYS A 60 11.13 10.26 -1.77
C LYS A 60 10.43 9.45 -0.69
N ILE A 61 11.22 8.88 0.24
CA ILE A 61 10.72 8.19 1.44
C ILE A 61 11.17 8.95 2.68
N LYS A 62 10.22 9.33 3.54
CA LYS A 62 10.52 9.96 4.83
C LYS A 62 10.54 8.92 5.95
N ILE A 63 11.70 8.78 6.60
CA ILE A 63 11.85 7.94 7.79
C ILE A 63 11.37 8.69 9.04
N TYR A 64 10.55 8.02 9.83
CA TYR A 64 10.19 8.43 11.18
C TYR A 64 10.98 7.60 12.20
N THR A 65 11.74 8.30 13.04
CA THR A 65 12.46 7.72 14.18
C THR A 65 11.75 8.08 15.48
N ASP A 66 12.08 7.37 16.56
CA ASP A 66 11.67 7.74 17.92
C ASP A 66 11.99 9.20 18.27
N ALA A 67 13.16 9.69 17.84
CA ALA A 67 13.57 11.07 18.09
C ALA A 67 12.66 12.07 17.38
N LEU A 68 12.35 11.83 16.11
CA LEU A 68 11.46 12.69 15.33
C LEU A 68 10.03 12.65 15.88
N LEU A 69 9.53 11.47 16.26
CA LEU A 69 8.20 11.35 16.87
C LEU A 69 8.11 12.08 18.22
N LYS A 70 9.21 12.13 19.00
CA LYS A 70 9.30 12.90 20.25
C LYS A 70 9.29 14.40 19.98
N GLU A 71 10.04 14.85 18.97
CA GLU A 71 10.07 16.25 18.53
C GLU A 71 8.68 16.73 18.09
N LEU A 72 7.94 15.89 17.37
CA LEU A 72 6.56 16.14 16.97
C LEU A 72 5.54 15.98 18.10
N ALA A 73 5.98 15.64 19.32
CA ALA A 73 5.15 15.40 20.51
C ALA A 73 4.09 14.29 20.34
N VAL A 74 4.29 13.35 19.41
CA VAL A 74 3.35 12.24 19.12
C VAL A 74 3.89 10.86 19.51
N TYR A 75 5.13 10.76 19.95
CA TYR A 75 5.77 9.47 20.30
C TYR A 75 4.97 8.61 21.27
N LYS A 76 4.36 9.22 22.29
CA LYS A 76 3.53 8.46 23.25
C LYS A 76 2.31 7.84 22.56
N MET A 77 1.67 8.58 21.66
CA MET A 77 0.53 8.07 20.88
C MET A 77 0.98 6.93 19.96
N PHE A 78 2.11 7.08 19.29
CA PHE A 78 2.69 6.01 18.48
C PHE A 78 2.91 4.72 19.28
N LYS A 79 3.48 4.81 20.48
CA LYS A 79 3.71 3.63 21.33
C LYS A 79 2.41 2.94 21.75
N ILE A 80 1.37 3.69 22.07
CA ILE A 80 0.04 3.15 22.36
C ILE A 80 -0.50 2.39 21.13
N ASN A 81 -0.46 3.04 19.96
CA ASN A 81 -0.90 2.41 18.71
C ASN A 81 -0.10 1.13 18.40
N VAL A 82 1.20 1.10 18.67
CA VAL A 82 2.05 -0.11 18.50
C VAL A 82 1.62 -1.23 19.45
N GLU A 83 1.36 -0.91 20.70
CA GLU A 83 0.92 -1.90 21.69
C GLU A 83 -0.46 -2.48 21.33
N GLU A 84 -1.40 -1.63 20.92
CA GLU A 84 -2.73 -2.07 20.48
C GLU A 84 -2.65 -2.95 19.22
N ASN A 85 -1.92 -2.52 18.19
CA ASN A 85 -1.77 -3.32 16.96
C ASN A 85 -1.06 -4.65 17.22
N ARG A 86 -0.11 -4.73 18.16
CA ARG A 86 0.54 -6.00 18.55
C ARG A 86 -0.42 -7.02 19.16
N LEU A 87 -1.55 -6.60 19.71
CA LEU A 87 -2.58 -7.51 20.22
C LEU A 87 -3.43 -8.12 19.09
N LEU A 88 -3.46 -7.46 17.93
CA LEU A 88 -4.30 -7.84 16.79
C LEU A 88 -3.56 -8.73 15.78
N TYR A 89 -2.24 -8.54 15.63
CA TYR A 89 -1.43 -9.23 14.62
C TYR A 89 -0.47 -10.25 15.23
N GLN A 90 0.08 -11.15 14.41
CA GLN A 90 0.97 -12.19 14.91
C GLN A 90 2.34 -11.60 15.29
N ALA A 91 3.07 -12.27 16.19
CA ALA A 91 4.36 -11.79 16.69
C ALA A 91 5.44 -11.58 15.61
N GLY A 92 5.26 -12.15 14.41
CA GLY A 92 6.15 -11.97 13.26
C GLY A 92 5.79 -10.79 12.36
N ASP A 93 4.63 -10.16 12.52
CA ASP A 93 4.13 -9.09 11.63
C ASP A 93 4.55 -7.69 12.14
N LEU A 94 5.83 -7.54 12.51
CA LEU A 94 6.31 -6.30 13.15
C LEU A 94 6.37 -5.12 12.17
N GLY A 95 6.74 -5.35 10.91
CA GLY A 95 6.76 -4.31 9.87
C GLY A 95 5.37 -3.69 9.68
N GLU A 96 4.35 -4.55 9.63
CA GLU A 96 2.94 -4.21 9.48
C GLU A 96 2.43 -3.41 10.69
N VAL A 97 2.74 -3.88 11.90
CA VAL A 97 2.41 -3.17 13.15
C VAL A 97 2.96 -1.75 13.11
N TYR A 98 4.24 -1.58 12.78
CA TYR A 98 4.85 -0.25 12.74
C TYR A 98 4.27 0.62 11.62
N ALA A 99 4.00 0.06 10.45
CA ALA A 99 3.43 0.79 9.33
C ALA A 99 2.02 1.33 9.66
N ILE A 100 1.15 0.50 10.25
CA ILE A 100 -0.20 0.90 10.69
C ILE A 100 -0.12 1.94 11.81
N SER A 101 0.65 1.66 12.85
CA SER A 101 0.77 2.56 14.00
C SER A 101 1.32 3.92 13.59
N LEU A 102 2.24 3.96 12.64
CA LEU A 102 2.76 5.21 12.10
C LEU A 102 1.68 5.97 11.32
N ALA A 103 0.92 5.28 10.47
CA ALA A 103 -0.19 5.87 9.72
C ALA A 103 -1.23 6.50 10.66
N GLN A 104 -1.64 5.78 11.71
CA GLN A 104 -2.58 6.26 12.73
C GLN A 104 -2.03 7.50 13.46
N THR A 105 -0.73 7.53 13.73
CA THR A 105 -0.10 8.61 14.51
C THR A 105 0.09 9.88 13.69
N ILE A 106 0.56 9.73 12.45
CA ILE A 106 0.95 10.86 11.58
C ILE A 106 -0.22 11.34 10.72
N GLY A 107 -1.35 10.62 10.73
CA GLY A 107 -2.50 10.91 9.89
C GLY A 107 -2.24 10.59 8.41
N ALA A 108 -1.56 9.48 8.13
CA ALA A 108 -1.50 8.98 6.76
C ALA A 108 -2.82 8.27 6.43
N TYR A 109 -3.48 8.72 5.35
CA TYR A 109 -4.78 8.18 4.93
C TYR A 109 -4.70 6.78 4.33
N SER A 110 -3.50 6.26 4.07
CA SER A 110 -3.30 5.01 3.35
C SER A 110 -2.19 4.17 3.96
N LEU A 111 -2.40 2.87 3.99
CA LEU A 111 -1.38 1.85 4.24
C LEU A 111 -1.17 1.06 2.96
N ILE A 112 0.07 0.81 2.56
CA ILE A 112 0.37 -0.15 1.49
C ILE A 112 0.91 -1.43 2.12
N THR A 113 0.21 -2.54 1.90
CA THR A 113 0.52 -3.86 2.45
C THR A 113 0.03 -4.95 1.51
N ASP A 114 0.88 -5.93 1.22
CA ASP A 114 0.52 -7.10 0.41
C ASP A 114 0.11 -8.31 1.24
N ASP A 115 0.21 -8.20 2.58
CA ASP A 115 -0.36 -9.19 3.48
C ASP A 115 -1.90 -9.11 3.50
N THR A 116 -2.48 -9.90 2.60
CA THR A 116 -3.92 -10.08 2.40
C THR A 116 -4.48 -11.34 3.07
N LYS A 117 -3.70 -12.00 3.93
CA LYS A 117 -4.13 -13.23 4.61
C LYS A 117 -5.29 -12.94 5.57
N PRO A 118 -6.21 -13.90 5.82
CA PRO A 118 -7.22 -13.73 6.85
C PRO A 118 -6.57 -13.44 8.22
N GLY A 119 -6.97 -12.35 8.87
CA GLY A 119 -6.36 -11.86 10.11
C GLY A 119 -5.07 -11.05 9.93
N GLY A 120 -4.59 -10.89 8.70
CA GLY A 120 -3.51 -9.95 8.35
C GLY A 120 -3.97 -8.49 8.31
N PRO A 121 -3.02 -7.54 8.22
CA PRO A 121 -3.29 -6.09 8.29
C PRO A 121 -4.31 -5.62 7.25
N TYR A 122 -4.20 -6.05 6.00
CA TYR A 122 -5.13 -5.65 4.95
C TYR A 122 -6.56 -6.04 5.32
N ALA A 123 -6.78 -7.31 5.69
CA ALA A 123 -8.11 -7.83 6.03
C ALA A 123 -8.68 -7.20 7.32
N SER A 124 -7.83 -6.98 8.33
CA SER A 124 -8.23 -6.39 9.60
C SER A 124 -8.65 -4.93 9.45
N LEU A 125 -7.91 -4.13 8.69
CA LEU A 125 -8.23 -2.72 8.45
C LEU A 125 -9.54 -2.51 7.69
N LEU A 126 -9.98 -3.49 6.88
CA LEU A 126 -11.29 -3.45 6.23
C LEU A 126 -12.46 -3.57 7.23
N GLN A 127 -12.23 -4.18 8.39
CA GLN A 127 -13.26 -4.42 9.41
C GLN A 127 -13.18 -3.44 10.58
N LEU A 128 -11.98 -2.95 10.91
CA LEU A 128 -11.74 -2.03 12.02
C LEU A 128 -12.04 -0.60 11.62
N ASP A 129 -12.61 0.19 12.52
CA ASP A 129 -12.97 1.58 12.29
C ASP A 129 -11.76 2.53 12.41
N TYR A 130 -10.84 2.42 11.45
CA TYR A 130 -9.72 3.34 11.29
C TYR A 130 -9.89 4.17 10.01
N ASP A 131 -9.49 5.44 10.09
CA ASP A 131 -9.39 6.40 8.98
C ASP A 131 -8.21 6.12 8.03
N ILE A 132 -7.93 4.83 7.78
CA ILE A 132 -6.82 4.36 6.95
C ILE A 132 -7.38 3.40 5.92
N ILE A 133 -7.17 3.69 4.64
CA ILE A 133 -7.53 2.81 3.54
C ILE A 133 -6.32 1.92 3.22
N PRO A 134 -6.41 0.58 3.43
CA PRO A 134 -5.33 -0.32 3.03
C PRO A 134 -5.33 -0.51 1.51
N PHE A 135 -4.16 -0.57 0.89
CA PHE A 135 -4.00 -0.93 -0.52
C PHE A 135 -2.95 -2.02 -0.63
N ASN A 136 -3.22 -3.02 -1.47
CA ASN A 136 -2.16 -3.91 -1.96
C ASN A 136 -1.62 -3.36 -3.29
N PHE A 137 -0.54 -3.96 -3.83
CA PHE A 137 0.07 -3.50 -5.07
C PHE A 137 -0.91 -3.52 -6.25
N THR A 138 -1.82 -4.50 -6.31
CA THR A 138 -2.81 -4.61 -7.39
C THR A 138 -3.85 -3.50 -7.35
N ASP A 139 -4.26 -3.07 -6.16
CA ASP A 139 -5.13 -1.91 -6.00
C ASP A 139 -4.45 -0.66 -6.57
N ILE A 140 -3.15 -0.48 -6.31
CA ILE A 140 -2.36 0.65 -6.80
C ILE A 140 -2.25 0.62 -8.33
N LEU A 141 -1.94 -0.53 -8.92
CA LEU A 141 -1.87 -0.69 -10.37
C LEU A 141 -3.21 -0.38 -11.04
N LEU A 142 -4.31 -0.87 -10.48
CA LEU A 142 -5.64 -0.59 -11.00
C LEU A 142 -6.02 0.88 -10.85
N LEU A 143 -5.72 1.52 -9.72
CA LEU A 143 -5.96 2.96 -9.54
C LEU A 143 -5.16 3.79 -10.54
N ARG A 144 -3.90 3.42 -10.81
CA ARG A 144 -3.03 4.05 -11.82
C ARG A 144 -3.64 3.95 -13.23
N TYR A 145 -4.09 2.76 -13.60
CA TYR A 145 -4.79 2.54 -14.87
C TYR A 145 -6.09 3.36 -14.99
N LEU A 146 -6.89 3.41 -13.92
CA LEU A 146 -8.12 4.19 -13.90
C LEU A 146 -7.86 5.69 -14.02
N MET A 147 -6.70 6.18 -13.58
CA MET A 147 -6.26 7.58 -13.70
C MET A 147 -5.65 7.94 -15.06
N ASP A 148 -5.61 7.00 -16.02
CA ASP A 148 -4.91 7.19 -17.31
C ASP A 148 -3.41 7.49 -17.17
N THR A 149 -2.80 7.16 -16.02
CA THR A 149 -1.33 7.26 -15.84
C THR A 149 -0.61 5.97 -16.25
N ALA A 150 -1.37 4.95 -16.63
CA ALA A 150 -0.93 3.81 -17.41
C ALA A 150 -2.04 3.30 -18.31
N ASP A 151 -1.66 2.68 -19.43
CA ASP A 151 -2.58 1.93 -20.27
C ASP A 151 -2.77 0.49 -19.76
N ALA A 152 -3.68 -0.24 -20.41
CA ALA A 152 -4.04 -1.58 -19.99
C ALA A 152 -2.88 -2.58 -20.14
N GLU A 153 -2.07 -2.47 -21.21
CA GLU A 153 -0.94 -3.36 -21.47
C GLU A 153 0.16 -3.17 -20.42
N GLN A 154 0.55 -1.92 -20.16
CA GLN A 154 1.51 -1.59 -19.11
C GLN A 154 1.03 -2.09 -17.74
N THR A 155 -0.27 -1.95 -17.45
CA THR A 155 -0.83 -2.41 -16.17
C THR A 155 -0.75 -3.93 -16.01
N VAL A 156 -1.02 -4.69 -17.07
CA VAL A 156 -0.86 -6.16 -17.08
C VAL A 156 0.62 -6.54 -16.93
N ASN A 157 1.52 -5.87 -17.64
CA ASN A 157 2.96 -6.14 -17.57
C ASN A 157 3.53 -5.86 -16.17
N ASP A 158 3.13 -4.73 -15.56
CA ASP A 158 3.56 -4.38 -14.21
C ASP A 158 3.01 -5.36 -13.16
N PHE A 159 1.76 -5.81 -13.32
CA PHE A 159 1.20 -6.86 -12.48
C PHE A 159 2.02 -8.15 -12.58
N ASN A 160 2.30 -8.61 -13.81
CA ASN A 160 3.05 -9.84 -14.04
C ASN A 160 4.47 -9.73 -13.45
N SER A 161 5.15 -8.60 -13.66
CA SER A 161 6.50 -8.36 -13.11
C SER A 161 6.52 -8.47 -11.59
N ILE A 162 5.63 -7.77 -10.88
CA ILE A 162 5.56 -7.88 -9.40
C ILE A 162 5.21 -9.29 -8.96
N ASN A 163 4.22 -9.91 -9.61
CA ASN A 163 3.73 -11.24 -9.27
C ASN A 163 4.78 -12.34 -9.44
N GLU A 164 5.60 -12.24 -10.49
CA GLU A 164 6.68 -13.18 -10.81
C GLU A 164 7.90 -12.97 -9.90
N GLU A 165 8.43 -11.74 -9.81
CA GLU A 165 9.60 -11.41 -9.00
C GLU A 165 9.37 -11.66 -7.50
N SER A 166 8.12 -11.57 -7.06
CA SER A 166 7.72 -11.80 -5.67
C SER A 166 7.12 -13.20 -5.43
N MET A 167 7.03 -14.04 -6.47
CA MET A 167 6.50 -15.41 -6.41
C MET A 167 5.11 -15.53 -5.74
N LEU A 168 4.25 -14.53 -5.95
CA LEU A 168 2.96 -14.42 -5.24
C LEU A 168 1.91 -15.39 -5.78
N ASN A 169 2.05 -15.85 -7.02
CA ASN A 169 1.11 -16.77 -7.69
C ASN A 169 -0.33 -16.22 -7.75
N TRP A 170 -0.50 -14.91 -7.83
CA TRP A 170 -1.81 -14.27 -7.96
C TRP A 170 -2.27 -14.28 -9.41
N SER A 171 -3.59 -14.38 -9.61
CA SER A 171 -4.23 -14.20 -10.92
C SER A 171 -4.76 -12.78 -11.04
N PHE A 172 -4.39 -12.07 -12.10
CA PHE A 172 -4.84 -10.67 -12.27
C PHE A 172 -6.36 -10.57 -12.36
N ALA A 173 -7.00 -11.49 -13.10
CA ALA A 173 -8.46 -11.58 -13.20
C ALA A 173 -9.14 -11.74 -11.84
N SER A 174 -8.52 -12.50 -10.91
CA SER A 174 -9.02 -12.63 -9.53
C SER A 174 -8.90 -11.31 -8.76
N GLN A 175 -7.78 -10.62 -8.91
CA GLN A 175 -7.52 -9.36 -8.21
C GLN A 175 -8.42 -8.23 -8.72
N ILE A 176 -8.69 -8.16 -10.03
CA ILE A 176 -9.69 -7.24 -10.60
C ILE A 176 -11.09 -7.49 -10.00
N LYS A 177 -11.51 -8.76 -9.89
CA LYS A 177 -12.81 -9.09 -9.27
C LYS A 177 -12.88 -8.63 -7.82
N LYS A 178 -11.79 -8.82 -7.04
CA LYS A 178 -11.71 -8.35 -5.66
C LYS A 178 -11.77 -6.82 -5.57
N PHE A 179 -11.04 -6.12 -6.44
CA PHE A 179 -11.06 -4.65 -6.51
C PHE A 179 -12.46 -4.12 -6.82
N ILE A 180 -13.11 -4.66 -7.87
CA ILE A 180 -14.48 -4.27 -8.24
C ILE A 180 -15.44 -4.54 -7.09
N LYS A 181 -15.31 -5.70 -6.43
CA LYS A 181 -16.15 -6.01 -5.27
C LYS A 181 -15.98 -4.96 -4.19
N ARG A 182 -14.74 -4.69 -3.78
CA ARG A 182 -14.40 -3.77 -2.70
C ARG A 182 -14.76 -2.31 -2.97
N PHE A 183 -14.49 -1.80 -4.16
CA PHE A 183 -14.61 -0.36 -4.40
C PHE A 183 -15.86 0.05 -5.17
N VAL A 184 -16.53 -0.90 -5.84
CA VAL A 184 -17.63 -0.58 -6.76
C VAL A 184 -18.95 -1.20 -6.33
N SER A 185 -19.00 -2.52 -6.11
CA SER A 185 -20.28 -3.21 -5.93
C SER A 185 -20.68 -3.44 -4.48
N ASP A 186 -19.73 -3.78 -3.61
CA ASP A 186 -19.97 -4.21 -2.23
C ASP A 186 -18.83 -3.74 -1.29
N PRO A 187 -18.66 -2.43 -1.07
CA PRO A 187 -17.63 -1.90 -0.18
C PRO A 187 -17.81 -2.30 1.27
N TYR A 188 -16.68 -2.51 1.96
CA TYR A 188 -16.67 -2.87 3.38
C TYR A 188 -17.14 -1.73 4.28
N LYS A 189 -16.90 -0.48 3.84
CA LYS A 189 -17.23 0.75 4.57
C LYS A 189 -17.83 1.80 3.65
N ASP A 190 -18.70 2.64 4.20
CA ASP A 190 -19.31 3.74 3.43
C ASP A 190 -18.26 4.80 3.06
N GLU A 191 -17.26 5.04 3.92
CA GLU A 191 -16.16 5.97 3.68
C GLU A 191 -15.33 5.57 2.45
N GLU A 192 -15.10 4.28 2.22
CA GLU A 192 -14.41 3.77 1.03
C GLU A 192 -15.25 3.99 -0.23
N ARG A 193 -16.57 3.78 -0.14
CA ARG A 193 -17.50 4.04 -1.24
C ARG A 193 -17.47 5.52 -1.62
N GLU A 194 -17.55 6.41 -0.63
CA GLU A 194 -17.47 7.85 -0.87
C GLU A 194 -16.12 8.26 -1.44
N TRP A 195 -15.02 7.71 -0.91
CA TRP A 195 -13.69 7.96 -1.42
C TRP A 195 -13.56 7.55 -2.89
N MET A 196 -14.04 6.37 -3.26
CA MET A 196 -13.98 5.88 -4.63
C MET A 196 -14.88 6.71 -5.56
N ASN A 197 -16.07 7.12 -5.11
CA ASN A 197 -16.93 8.00 -5.89
C ASN A 197 -16.27 9.35 -6.18
N ARG A 198 -15.66 9.98 -5.17
CA ARG A 198 -14.87 11.21 -5.34
C ARG A 198 -13.69 10.99 -6.29
N PHE A 199 -13.03 9.84 -6.22
CA PHE A 199 -11.94 9.47 -7.11
C PHE A 199 -12.41 9.35 -8.58
N ILE A 200 -13.51 8.63 -8.81
CA ILE A 200 -14.14 8.46 -10.14
C ILE A 200 -14.54 9.81 -10.73
N GLU A 201 -15.18 10.68 -9.94
CA GLU A 201 -15.60 12.01 -10.37
C GLU A 201 -14.40 12.89 -10.71
N LYS A 202 -13.39 12.91 -9.83
CA LYS A 202 -12.18 13.73 -10.02
C LYS A 202 -11.46 13.43 -11.33
N TYR A 203 -11.37 12.17 -11.71
CA TYR A 203 -10.66 11.73 -12.92
C TYR A 203 -11.61 11.39 -14.09
N ASN A 204 -12.90 11.68 -13.97
CA ASN A 204 -13.93 11.40 -15.00
C ASN A 204 -13.91 9.95 -15.52
N ILE A 205 -13.82 8.99 -14.60
CA ILE A 205 -13.53 7.59 -14.90
C ILE A 205 -14.76 6.86 -15.45
N ARG A 206 -14.59 6.19 -16.59
CA ARG A 206 -15.60 5.28 -17.16
C ARG A 206 -15.28 3.83 -16.80
N LEU A 207 -15.63 3.42 -15.57
CA LEU A 207 -15.27 2.10 -15.02
C LEU A 207 -15.63 0.93 -15.95
N LYS A 208 -16.84 0.92 -16.53
CA LYS A 208 -17.28 -0.18 -17.42
C LYS A 208 -16.37 -0.33 -18.64
N THR A 209 -15.98 0.79 -19.25
CA THR A 209 -15.09 0.78 -20.41
C THR A 209 -13.69 0.31 -20.02
N LYS A 210 -13.16 0.86 -18.92
CA LYS A 210 -11.84 0.52 -18.38
C LYS A 210 -11.71 -0.97 -18.06
N PHE A 211 -12.65 -1.54 -17.31
CA PHE A 211 -12.57 -2.97 -16.96
C PHE A 211 -12.85 -3.90 -18.15
N LEU A 212 -13.63 -3.46 -19.14
CA LEU A 212 -13.82 -4.23 -20.38
C LEU A 212 -12.50 -4.32 -21.18
N GLU A 213 -11.79 -3.21 -21.32
CA GLU A 213 -10.48 -3.17 -21.97
C GLU A 213 -9.47 -4.08 -21.27
N LEU A 214 -9.31 -3.96 -19.95
CA LEU A 214 -8.44 -4.86 -19.17
C LEU A 214 -8.84 -6.33 -19.34
N SER A 215 -10.14 -6.64 -19.36
CA SER A 215 -10.61 -8.03 -19.48
C SER A 215 -10.20 -8.71 -20.79
N GLN A 216 -9.96 -7.94 -21.86
CA GLN A 216 -9.55 -8.46 -23.16
C GLN A 216 -8.08 -8.89 -23.21
N LEU A 217 -7.26 -8.44 -22.24
CA LEU A 217 -5.81 -8.71 -22.19
C LEU A 217 -5.43 -9.83 -21.21
N ILE A 218 -6.38 -10.29 -20.38
CA ILE A 218 -6.13 -11.19 -19.25
C ILE A 218 -6.85 -12.54 -19.39
N GLU A 219 -7.32 -12.87 -20.60
CA GLU A 219 -7.89 -14.20 -20.92
C GLU A 219 -6.85 -15.33 -20.81
#